data_AF-A0A9J6CZZ0-F1
#
_entry.id   AF-A0A9J6CZZ0-F1
#
_cell.length_a   1.000
_cell.length_b   1.000
_cell.length_c   1.000
_cell.angle_alpha   90.00
_cell.angle_beta   90.00
_cell.angle_gamma   90.00
#
_symmetry.space_group_name_H-M   'P 1'
#
loop_
_entity.id
_entity.type
_entity.pdbx_description
1 polymer ?
#
loop_
_entity_poly.entity_id
_entity_poly.type
_entity_poly.pdbx_seq_one_letter_code
_entity_poly.pdbx_strand_id
1 'polypeptide(L)'
;MFFLRDTALTYYENHEDTLTTRERFVSEIKECLGDTVAKRKQAEQTLLQRAQVPGETCTMYIEAILKLCKTANSCISEEDKVVHLLKGIAEDVITFLSAKTALVQ
;
A
#
# COMPACT_ATOMS: atom_id res chain seq x y z
N MET A 1 25.00 -20.29 -8.49
CA MET A 1 23.51 -20.31 -8.49
C MET A 1 23.06 -18.91 -8.87
N PHE A 2 22.44 -18.73 -10.04
CA PHE A 2 21.90 -17.42 -10.48
C PHE A 2 20.45 -17.28 -10.00
N PHE A 3 20.14 -16.15 -9.36
CA PHE A 3 18.84 -15.89 -8.75
C PHE A 3 17.83 -15.26 -9.72
N LEU A 4 18.29 -14.73 -10.85
CA LEU A 4 17.45 -14.12 -11.87
C LEU A 4 16.98 -15.16 -12.88
N ARG A 5 15.73 -15.04 -13.31
CA ARG A 5 15.09 -15.89 -14.33
C ARG A 5 14.22 -15.03 -15.24
N ASP A 6 13.95 -15.54 -16.43
CA ASP A 6 13.01 -14.97 -17.39
C ASP A 6 13.29 -13.48 -17.63
N THR A 7 12.25 -12.63 -17.59
CA THR A 7 12.34 -11.19 -17.82
C THR A 7 13.36 -10.48 -16.94
N ALA A 8 13.56 -10.93 -15.69
CA ALA A 8 14.54 -10.32 -14.79
C ALA A 8 15.99 -10.64 -15.20
N LEU A 9 16.23 -11.83 -15.76
CA LEU A 9 17.54 -12.19 -16.30
C LEU A 9 17.82 -11.42 -17.59
N THR A 10 16.87 -11.39 -18.52
CA THR A 10 17.00 -10.63 -19.78
C THR A 10 17.19 -9.14 -19.54
N TYR A 11 16.50 -8.56 -18.55
CA TYR A 11 16.72 -7.17 -18.17
C TYR A 11 18.14 -6.93 -17.67
N TYR A 12 18.66 -7.80 -16.80
CA TYR A 12 20.03 -7.69 -16.31
C TYR A 12 21.07 -7.80 -17.43
N GLU A 13 20.95 -8.80 -18.31
CA GLU A 13 21.86 -9.00 -19.45
C GLU A 13 21.91 -7.77 -20.38
N ASN A 14 20.76 -7.13 -20.60
CA ASN A 14 20.67 -5.94 -21.47
C ASN A 14 21.24 -4.65 -20.84
N HIS A 15 21.42 -4.62 -19.52
CA HIS A 15 21.82 -3.42 -18.78
C HIS A 15 23.09 -3.64 -17.93
N GLU A 16 23.77 -4.79 -18.11
CA GLU A 16 24.89 -5.22 -17.26
C GLU A 16 26.00 -4.16 -17.18
N ASP A 17 26.28 -3.49 -18.29
CA ASP A 17 27.25 -2.41 -18.44
C ASP A 17 26.92 -1.16 -17.59
N THR A 18 25.63 -0.93 -17.34
CA THR A 18 25.15 0.18 -16.51
C THR A 18 25.02 -0.17 -15.03
N LEU A 19 24.89 -1.46 -14.69
CA LEU A 19 24.66 -1.98 -13.34
C LEU A 19 25.97 -2.30 -12.61
N THR A 20 26.88 -1.32 -12.58
CA THR A 20 28.28 -1.48 -12.11
C THR A 20 28.45 -1.59 -10.59
N THR A 21 27.42 -1.24 -9.81
CA THR A 21 27.43 -1.35 -8.35
C THR A 21 26.20 -2.09 -7.85
N ARG A 22 26.34 -2.74 -6.69
CA ARG A 22 25.23 -3.45 -6.06
C ARG A 22 24.08 -2.51 -5.72
N GLU A 23 24.38 -1.30 -5.28
CA GLU A 23 23.40 -0.28 -4.93
C GLU A 23 22.58 0.13 -6.16
N ARG A 24 23.25 0.33 -7.31
CA ARG A 24 22.58 0.67 -8.57
C ARG A 24 21.74 -0.49 -9.10
N PHE A 25 22.28 -1.72 -9.05
CA PHE A 25 21.52 -2.93 -9.37
C PHE A 25 20.24 -3.05 -8.54
N VAL A 26 20.32 -2.88 -7.22
CA VAL A 26 19.15 -2.97 -6.34
C VAL A 26 18.16 -1.83 -6.60
N SER A 27 18.63 -0.61 -6.87
CA SER A 27 17.76 0.54 -7.17
C SER A 27 17.01 0.35 -8.48
N GLU A 28 17.71 0.04 -9.57
CA GLU A 28 17.14 -0.13 -10.92
C GLU A 28 16.19 -1.33 -10.98
N ILE A 29 16.54 -2.46 -10.37
CA ILE A 29 15.64 -3.62 -10.27
C ILE A 29 14.36 -3.25 -9.50
N LYS A 30 14.47 -2.46 -8.42
CA LYS A 30 13.31 -1.99 -7.66
C LYS A 30 12.46 -1.01 -8.46
N GLU A 31 13.04 -0.18 -9.30
CA GLU A 31 12.31 0.77 -10.13
C GLU A 31 11.69 0.11 -11.37
N CYS A 32 12.41 -0.80 -12.02
CA CYS A 32 11.97 -1.47 -13.24
C CYS A 32 10.97 -2.62 -12.96
N LEU A 33 11.27 -3.48 -11.97
CA LEU A 33 10.39 -4.60 -11.61
C LEU A 33 9.41 -4.25 -10.49
N GLY A 34 9.76 -3.29 -9.64
CA GLY A 34 8.78 -2.64 -8.80
C GLY A 34 8.10 -1.59 -9.63
N ASP A 35 7.04 -1.96 -10.36
CA ASP A 35 6.13 -1.03 -11.03
C ASP A 35 5.47 -0.10 -9.98
N THR A 36 6.26 0.81 -9.45
CA THR A 36 5.96 1.57 -8.24
C THR A 36 4.96 2.66 -8.59
N VAL A 37 5.02 3.18 -9.82
CA VAL A 37 4.06 4.16 -10.33
C VAL A 37 2.69 3.53 -10.56
N ALA A 38 2.58 2.39 -11.25
CA ALA A 38 1.27 1.78 -11.45
C ALA A 38 0.72 1.20 -10.14
N LYS A 39 1.57 0.58 -9.29
CA LYS A 39 1.15 0.13 -7.95
C LYS A 39 0.65 1.29 -7.10
N ARG A 40 1.33 2.44 -7.12
CA ARG A 40 0.90 3.64 -6.43
C ARG A 40 -0.45 4.12 -6.95
N LYS A 41 -0.60 4.27 -8.27
CA LYS A 41 -1.86 4.70 -8.90
C LYS A 41 -3.01 3.74 -8.61
N GLN A 42 -2.75 2.43 -8.66
CA GLN A 42 -3.75 1.41 -8.32
C GLN A 42 -4.11 1.48 -6.84
N ALA A 43 -3.14 1.69 -5.94
CA ALA A 43 -3.39 1.87 -4.52
C ALA A 43 -4.24 3.12 -4.25
N GLU A 44 -3.93 4.25 -4.89
CA GLU A 44 -4.73 5.49 -4.83
C GLU A 44 -6.18 5.23 -5.26
N GLN A 45 -6.39 4.58 -6.41
CA GLN A 45 -7.72 4.24 -6.92
C GLN A 45 -8.48 3.30 -5.98
N THR A 46 -7.79 2.28 -5.46
CA THR A 46 -8.38 1.33 -4.51
C THR A 46 -8.80 2.06 -3.23
N LEU A 47 -7.94 2.92 -2.69
CA LEU A 47 -8.19 3.69 -1.48
C LEU A 47 -9.41 4.62 -1.61
N LEU A 48 -9.67 5.15 -2.82
CA LEU A 48 -10.87 5.95 -3.11
C LEU A 48 -12.18 5.15 -3.02
N GLN A 49 -12.17 3.87 -3.34
CA GLN A 49 -13.38 3.03 -3.39
C GLN A 49 -13.48 2.02 -2.25
N ARG A 50 -12.43 1.91 -1.41
CA ARG A 50 -12.36 0.88 -0.37
C ARG A 50 -13.40 1.12 0.72
N ALA A 51 -14.16 0.07 1.01
CA ALA A 51 -15.04 -0.08 2.16
C ALA A 51 -14.93 -1.51 2.70
N GLN A 52 -15.23 -1.71 3.98
CA GLN A 52 -15.19 -3.00 4.66
C GLN A 52 -16.15 -3.97 3.97
N VAL A 53 -15.66 -5.16 3.58
CA VAL A 53 -16.47 -6.13 2.85
C VAL A 53 -17.17 -7.10 3.81
N PRO A 54 -18.29 -7.75 3.40
CA PRO A 54 -18.94 -8.77 4.21
C PRO A 54 -17.96 -9.89 4.60
N GLY A 55 -17.90 -10.21 5.90
CA GLY A 55 -16.98 -11.22 6.44
C GLY A 55 -15.55 -10.73 6.72
N GLU A 56 -15.21 -9.49 6.36
CA GLU A 56 -13.95 -8.87 6.75
C GLU A 56 -14.05 -8.31 8.18
N THR A 57 -13.10 -8.69 9.04
CA THR A 57 -13.01 -8.12 10.39
C THR A 57 -12.55 -6.67 10.33
N CYS A 58 -12.93 -5.87 11.34
CA CYS A 58 -12.50 -4.48 11.45
C CYS A 58 -10.96 -4.35 11.41
N THR A 59 -10.24 -5.24 12.10
CA THR A 59 -8.77 -5.26 12.08
C THR A 59 -8.21 -5.53 10.68
N MET A 60 -8.76 -6.49 9.94
CA MET A 60 -8.33 -6.77 8.56
C MET A 60 -8.55 -5.56 7.65
N TYR A 61 -9.70 -4.89 7.79
CA TYR A 61 -10.01 -3.68 7.05
C TYR A 61 -9.01 -2.54 7.37
N ILE A 62 -8.73 -2.29 8.65
CA ILE A 62 -7.76 -1.27 9.09
C ILE A 62 -6.38 -1.54 8.50
N GLU A 63 -5.86 -2.77 8.65
CA GLU A 63 -4.54 -3.13 8.10
C GLU A 63 -4.49 -3.01 6.58
N ALA A 64 -5.58 -3.35 5.88
CA ALA A 64 -5.67 -3.18 4.44
C ALA A 64 -5.62 -1.70 4.03
N ILE A 65 -6.34 -0.82 4.73
CA ILE A 65 -6.30 0.63 4.49
C ILE A 65 -4.90 1.19 4.77
N LEU A 66 -4.28 0.84 5.90
CA LEU A 66 -2.93 1.32 6.24
C LEU A 66 -1.88 0.89 5.21
N LYS A 67 -1.98 -0.34 4.70
CA LYS A 67 -1.12 -0.83 3.61
C LYS A 67 -1.35 -0.06 2.31
N LEU A 68 -2.60 0.22 1.95
CA LEU A 68 -2.94 1.02 0.77
C LEU A 68 -2.43 2.46 0.91
N CYS A 69 -2.62 3.10 2.06
CA CYS A 69 -2.08 4.42 2.38
C CYS A 69 -0.56 4.45 2.19
N LYS A 70 0.18 3.50 2.77
CA LYS A 70 1.64 3.40 2.61
C LYS A 70 2.09 3.22 1.16
N THR A 71 1.31 2.49 0.36
CA THR A 71 1.62 2.20 -1.05
C THR A 71 1.26 3.38 -1.96
N ALA A 72 0.18 4.10 -1.66
CA ALA A 72 -0.29 5.27 -2.39
C ALA A 72 0.58 6.52 -2.08
N ASN A 73 0.88 6.75 -0.81
CA ASN A 73 1.70 7.86 -0.36
C ASN A 73 2.31 7.55 1.01
N SER A 74 3.62 7.29 1.06
CA SER A 74 4.33 7.01 2.31
C SER A 74 4.35 8.19 3.30
N CYS A 75 4.04 9.41 2.85
CA CYS A 75 4.03 10.64 3.63
C CYS A 75 2.60 11.10 4.01
N ILE A 76 1.59 10.25 3.85
CA ILE A 76 0.21 10.56 4.24
C ILE A 76 0.11 10.80 5.75
N SER A 77 -0.63 11.86 6.13
CA SER A 77 -0.85 12.26 7.52
C SER A 77 -1.69 11.22 8.28
N GLU A 78 -1.65 11.23 9.61
CA GLU A 78 -2.52 10.36 10.41
C GLU A 78 -3.99 10.78 10.26
N GLU A 79 -4.26 12.08 10.14
CA GLU A 79 -5.60 12.63 9.93
C GLU A 79 -6.21 12.12 8.62
N ASP A 80 -5.45 12.12 7.52
CA ASP A 80 -5.92 11.62 6.23
C ASP A 80 -6.15 10.10 6.26
N LYS A 81 -5.30 9.34 6.98
CA LYS A 81 -5.53 7.90 7.18
C LYS A 81 -6.86 7.65 7.90
N VAL A 82 -7.17 8.44 8.92
CA VAL A 82 -8.45 8.33 9.65
C VAL A 82 -9.63 8.63 8.71
N VAL A 83 -9.54 9.62 7.83
CA VAL A 83 -10.57 9.89 6.81
C VAL A 83 -10.81 8.67 5.92
N HIS A 84 -9.73 8.01 5.45
CA HIS A 84 -9.84 6.79 4.64
C HIS A 84 -10.45 5.62 5.40
N LEU A 85 -10.12 5.47 6.68
CA LEU A 85 -10.70 4.44 7.54
C LEU A 85 -12.20 4.66 7.73
N LEU A 86 -12.60 5.84 8.19
CA LEU A 86 -13.98 6.16 8.55
C LEU A 86 -14.95 6.15 7.37
N LYS A 87 -14.48 6.46 6.16
CA LYS A 87 -15.32 6.49 4.95
C LYS A 87 -16.00 5.16 4.65
N GLY A 88 -15.37 4.04 5.00
CA GLY A 88 -15.80 2.71 4.56
C GLY A 88 -15.90 1.68 5.68
N ILE A 89 -15.66 2.07 6.93
CA ILE A 89 -15.79 1.16 8.08
C ILE A 89 -17.27 0.85 8.34
N ALA A 90 -17.55 -0.31 8.90
CA ALA A 90 -18.92 -0.69 9.23
C ALA A 90 -19.56 0.29 10.23
N GLU A 91 -20.85 0.58 10.02
CA GLU A 91 -21.61 1.60 10.75
C GLU A 91 -21.74 1.30 12.25
N ASP A 92 -21.75 0.02 12.62
CA ASP A 92 -21.70 -0.44 14.01
C ASP A 92 -20.41 0.01 14.73
N VAL A 93 -19.28 0.02 14.03
CA VAL A 93 -18.01 0.53 14.56
C VAL A 93 -18.07 2.05 14.75
N ILE A 94 -18.65 2.79 13.80
CA ILE A 94 -18.85 4.25 13.93
C ILE A 94 -19.73 4.56 15.14
N THR A 95 -20.80 3.80 15.31
CA THR A 95 -21.73 3.93 16.43
C THR A 95 -21.04 3.65 17.76
N PHE A 96 -20.22 2.59 17.83
CA PHE A 96 -19.44 2.24 19.01
C PHE A 96 -18.43 3.33 19.39
N LEU A 97 -17.70 3.88 18.42
CA LEU A 97 -16.72 4.95 18.65
C LEU A 97 -17.40 6.23 19.16
N SER A 98 -18.56 6.56 18.60
CA SER A 98 -19.37 7.71 19.01
C SER A 98 -19.91 7.55 20.43
N ALA A 99 -20.41 6.36 20.77
CA ALA A 99 -20.91 6.04 22.10
C ALA A 99 -19.81 6.10 23.16
N LYS A 100 -18.59 5.66 22.84
CA LYS A 100 -17.44 5.73 23.75
C LYS A 100 -17.02 7.17 24.04
N THR A 101 -17.18 8.08 23.08
CA THR A 101 -16.86 9.50 23.26
C THR A 101 -17.83 10.19 24.23
N ALA A 102 -19.11 9.77 24.22
CA ALA A 102 -20.12 10.27 25.16
C ALA A 102 -19.97 9.77 26.61
N LEU A 103 -19.20 8.68 26.83
CA LEU A 103 -18.97 8.11 28.16
C LEU A 103 -17.71 8.64 28.86
N VAL A 104 -16.96 9.55 28.20
CA VAL A 104 -15.72 10.16 28.71
C VAL A 104 -15.90 11.65 29.00
N GLN A 105 -17.14 12.15 28.96
CA GLN A 105 -17.55 13.47 29.47
C GLN A 105 -18.21 13.33 30.84
#